data_AF-A0A3A8ATG7-F1
#
_entry.id   AF-A0A3A8ATG7-F1
#
_cell.length_a   1.000
_cell.length_b   1.000
_cell.length_c   1.000
_cell.angle_alpha   90.00
_cell.angle_beta   90.00
_cell.angle_gamma   90.00
#
_symmetry.space_group_name_H-M   'P 1'
#
loop_
_entity.id
_entity.type
_entity.pdbx_description
1 polymer ?
#
loop_
_entity_poly.entity_id
_entity_poly.type
_entity_poly.pdbx_seq_one_letter_code
_entity_poly.pdbx_strand_id
1 'polypeptide(L)'
;MRSPREVVGGGFADPTRNPNTWTVYFKIGGEWAQVFSARGLRREWSSLDRLETWLRSMSFRFFWVRNDLDPVEDPGDGPLGGPNLK
;
A
#
# COMPACT_ATOMS: atom_id res chain seq x y z
N MET A 1 10.54 22.64 -11.25
CA MET A 1 10.19 21.20 -11.19
C MET A 1 8.74 21.13 -10.70
N ARG A 2 7.77 20.72 -11.55
CA ARG A 2 6.37 20.58 -11.11
C ARG A 2 6.29 19.31 -10.28
N SER A 3 6.04 19.45 -8.98
CA SER A 3 5.73 18.30 -8.13
C SER A 3 4.53 17.56 -8.75
N PRO A 4 4.57 16.23 -8.92
CA PRO A 4 3.41 15.49 -9.38
C PRO A 4 2.24 15.83 -8.46
N ARG A 5 1.13 16.30 -9.02
CA ARG A 5 -0.09 16.48 -8.23
C ARG A 5 -0.40 15.12 -7.63
N GLU A 6 -0.50 15.02 -6.32
CA GLU A 6 -1.11 13.87 -5.66
C GLU A 6 -2.56 13.82 -6.12
N VAL A 7 -2.76 13.14 -7.26
CA VAL A 7 -4.09 12.77 -7.70
C VAL A 7 -4.55 11.78 -6.66
N VAL A 8 -5.57 12.16 -5.90
CA VAL A 8 -6.33 11.32 -4.99
C VAL A 8 -6.93 10.17 -5.80
N GLY A 9 -6.10 9.18 -6.12
CA GLY A 9 -6.50 7.94 -6.73
C GLY A 9 -7.27 7.15 -5.69
N GLY A 10 -8.53 6.82 -5.99
CA GLY A 10 -9.31 5.80 -5.29
C GLY A 10 -9.72 6.07 -3.84
N GLY A 11 -9.24 7.12 -3.18
CA GLY A 11 -9.56 7.40 -1.77
C GLY A 11 -8.86 6.47 -0.78
N PHE A 12 -7.86 5.70 -1.22
CA PHE A 12 -7.14 4.73 -0.40
C PHE A 12 -5.77 5.21 0.13
N ALA A 13 -5.37 6.44 -0.19
CA ALA A 13 -4.14 7.07 0.30
C ALA A 13 -4.19 7.51 1.77
N ASP A 14 -5.29 7.23 2.47
CA ASP A 14 -5.46 7.47 3.91
C ASP A 14 -5.42 6.12 4.65
N PRO A 15 -4.29 5.78 5.30
CA PRO A 15 -4.16 4.53 6.05
C PRO A 15 -5.15 4.42 7.22
N THR A 16 -5.62 5.55 7.78
CA THR A 16 -6.57 5.53 8.89
C THR A 16 -7.96 5.11 8.43
N ARG A 17 -8.31 5.43 7.18
CA ARG A 17 -9.61 5.07 6.57
C ARG A 17 -9.56 3.76 5.81
N ASN A 18 -8.41 3.41 5.25
CA ASN A 18 -8.23 2.21 4.44
C ASN A 18 -6.91 1.49 4.78
N PRO A 19 -6.78 0.94 6.00
CA PRO A 19 -5.51 0.39 6.51
C PRO A 19 -4.98 -0.79 5.71
N ASN A 20 -5.84 -1.47 4.96
CA ASN A 20 -5.49 -2.66 4.18
C ASN A 20 -5.29 -2.37 2.69
N THR A 21 -4.87 -1.15 2.34
CA THR A 21 -4.61 -0.78 0.95
C THR A 21 -3.13 -0.92 0.61
N TRP A 22 -2.88 -1.63 -0.49
CA TRP A 22 -1.55 -1.96 -0.97
C TRP A 22 -1.29 -1.37 -2.35
N THR A 23 -0.08 -0.85 -2.53
CA THR A 23 0.47 -0.46 -3.82
C THR A 23 1.62 -1.38 -4.19
N VAL A 24 1.76 -1.72 -5.47
CA VAL A 24 2.85 -2.55 -5.99
C VAL A 24 3.93 -1.69 -6.63
N TYR A 25 5.18 -1.98 -6.30
CA TYR A 25 6.36 -1.48 -6.99
C TYR A 25 7.12 -2.65 -7.62
N PHE A 26 7.54 -2.50 -8.87
CA PHE A 26 8.46 -3.43 -9.54
C PHE A 26 9.86 -2.86 -9.55
N LYS A 27 10.86 -3.70 -9.27
CA LYS A 27 12.26 -3.31 -9.47
C LYS A 27 12.72 -3.78 -10.84
N ILE A 28 12.96 -2.84 -11.76
CA ILE A 28 13.38 -3.13 -13.15
C ILE A 28 14.69 -2.41 -13.38
N GLY A 29 15.75 -3.15 -13.76
CA GLY A 29 17.06 -2.55 -14.01
C GLY A 29 17.67 -1.84 -12.79
N GLY A 30 17.26 -2.20 -11.58
CA GLY A 30 17.69 -1.55 -10.34
C GLY A 30 16.80 -0.39 -9.88
N GLU A 31 15.93 0.11 -10.75
CA GLU A 31 15.02 1.21 -10.44
C GLU A 31 13.64 0.71 -10.01
N TRP A 32 13.01 1.44 -9.08
CA TRP A 32 11.65 1.15 -8.64
C TRP A 32 10.63 1.85 -9.55
N ALA A 33 9.77 1.05 -10.18
CA ALA A 33 8.68 1.49 -11.03
C ALA A 33 7.33 1.21 -10.38
N GLN A 34 6.44 2.19 -10.40
CA GLN A 34 5.10 2.08 -9.85
C GLN A 34 4.11 1.54 -10.88
N VAL A 35 3.11 0.76 -10.43
CA VAL A 35 2.05 0.25 -11.29
C VAL A 35 0.91 1.26 -11.43
N PHE A 36 0.55 1.58 -12.67
CA PHE A 36 -0.57 2.45 -13.01
C PHE A 36 -1.65 1.67 -13.77
N SER A 37 -2.90 2.09 -13.62
CA SER A 37 -4.02 1.64 -14.45
C SER A 37 -3.88 2.18 -15.88
N ALA A 38 -4.67 1.61 -16.81
CA ALA A 38 -4.72 2.09 -18.20
C ALA A 38 -5.14 3.57 -18.33
N ARG A 39 -5.71 4.17 -17.27
CA ARG A 39 -6.10 5.59 -17.22
C ARG A 39 -5.01 6.49 -16.59
N GLY A 40 -3.82 5.95 -16.31
CA GLY A 40 -2.72 6.68 -15.68
C GLY A 40 -2.89 6.91 -14.18
N LEU A 41 -3.90 6.32 -13.53
CA LEU A 41 -4.09 6.40 -12.09
C LEU A 41 -3.27 5.33 -11.37
N ARG A 42 -2.68 5.67 -10.22
CA ARG A 42 -1.99 4.72 -9.33
C ARG A 42 -2.91 3.52 -9.07
N ARG A 43 -2.36 2.31 -9.22
CA ARG A 43 -3.13 1.10 -8.98
C ARG A 43 -2.96 0.66 -7.52
N GLU A 44 -4.08 0.45 -6.87
CA GLU A 44 -4.18 0.09 -5.46
C GLU A 44 -5.07 -1.15 -5.31
N TRP A 45 -4.79 -1.96 -4.29
CA TRP A 45 -5.54 -3.16 -3.95
C TRP A 45 -5.92 -3.12 -2.48
N SER A 46 -7.20 -3.32 -2.19
CA SER A 46 -7.72 -3.40 -0.81
C SER A 46 -7.65 -4.82 -0.21
N SER A 47 -7.10 -5.78 -0.95
CA SER A 47 -6.99 -7.19 -0.55
C SER A 47 -5.75 -7.80 -1.19
N LEU A 48 -4.96 -8.49 -0.36
CA LEU A 48 -3.78 -9.22 -0.82
C LEU A 48 -4.15 -10.43 -1.70
N ASP A 49 -5.31 -11.07 -1.50
CA ASP A 49 -5.77 -12.17 -2.36
C ASP A 49 -6.06 -11.70 -3.79
N ARG A 50 -6.69 -10.53 -3.90
CA ARG A 50 -6.95 -9.89 -5.20
C ARG A 50 -5.64 -9.46 -5.87
N LEU A 51 -4.67 -9.00 -5.08
CA LEU A 51 -3.33 -8.67 -5.57
C LEU A 51 -2.59 -9.93 -6.05
N GLU A 52 -2.60 -11.01 -5.28
CA GLU A 52 -2.02 -12.30 -5.67
C GLU A 52 -2.61 -12.81 -6.98
N THR A 53 -3.94 -12.83 -7.09
CA THR A 53 -4.63 -13.27 -8.31
C THR A 53 -4.18 -12.45 -9.52
N TRP A 54 -4.02 -11.14 -9.34
CA TRP A 54 -3.51 -10.26 -10.38
C TRP A 54 -2.05 -10.54 -10.74
N LEU A 55 -1.17 -10.74 -9.76
CA LEU A 55 0.25 -11.10 -10.01
C LEU A 55 0.35 -12.41 -10.80
N ARG A 56 -0.45 -13.42 -10.44
CA ARG A 56 -0.49 -14.70 -11.18
C ARG A 56 -1.00 -14.52 -12.61
N SER A 57 -1.98 -13.64 -12.83
CA SER A 57 -2.45 -13.29 -14.19
C SER A 57 -1.37 -12.65 -15.06
N MET A 58 -0.37 -12.01 -14.44
CA MET A 58 0.80 -11.44 -15.10
C MET A 58 1.98 -12.42 -15.20
N SER A 59 1.75 -13.72 -14.97
CA SER A 59 2.74 -14.81 -15.02
C SER A 59 3.83 -14.77 -13.94
N PHE A 60 3.67 -13.97 -12.88
CA PHE A 60 4.56 -14.09 -11.71
C PHE A 60 4.33 -15.44 -11.03
N ARG A 61 5.41 -16.23 -10.88
CA ARG A 61 5.35 -17.52 -10.18
C ARG A 61 5.61 -17.41 -8.68
N PHE A 62 6.42 -16.43 -8.28
CA PHE A 62 6.78 -16.17 -6.89
C PHE A 62 6.80 -14.67 -6.65
N PHE A 63 6.36 -14.26 -5.47
CA PHE A 63 6.44 -12.89 -4.97
C PHE A 63 6.49 -12.94 -3.44
N TRP A 64 7.04 -11.89 -2.83
CA TRP A 64 7.06 -11.71 -1.38
C TRP A 64 6.45 -10.35 -1.05
N VAL A 65 5.77 -10.27 0.08
CA VAL A 65 5.28 -9.02 0.65
C VAL A 65 6.28 -8.60 1.72
N ARG A 66 6.76 -7.35 1.65
CA ARG A 66 7.58 -6.74 2.70
C ARG A 66 6.84 -5.51 3.20
N ASN A 67 6.54 -5.49 4.49
CA ASN A 67 6.00 -4.30 5.16
C ASN A 67 7.16 -3.65 5.93
N ASP A 68 7.67 -2.54 5.41
CA ASP A 68 8.72 -1.74 6.06
C ASP A 68 8.14 -0.57 6.88
N LEU A 69 6.81 -0.51 7.02
CA LEU A 69 6.19 0.52 7.86
C LEU A 69 6.40 0.16 9.32
N ASP A 70 6.86 1.14 10.10
CA ASP A 70 6.80 1.06 11.55
C ASP A 70 5.34 0.86 11.97
N PRO A 71 5.07 0.00 12.97
CA PRO A 71 3.72 -0.15 13.50
C PRO A 71 3.22 1.24 13.93
N VAL A 72 2.06 1.64 13.40
CA VAL A 72 1.37 2.84 13.88
C VAL A 72 1.03 2.57 15.35
N GLU A 73 1.71 3.25 16.27
CA GLU A 73 1.33 3.22 17.68
C GLU A 73 -0.16 3.58 17.76
N ASP A 74 -0.97 2.69 18.35
CA ASP A 74 -2.35 3.02 18.62
C ASP A 74 -2.33 4.19 19.61
N PRO A 75 -2.87 5.37 19.26
CA PRO A 75 -2.85 6.52 20.16
C PRO A 75 -3.62 6.27 21.47
N GLY A 76 -4.30 5.13 21.61
CA GLY A 76 -4.99 4.69 22.83
C GLY A 76 -4.15 3.89 23.81
N ASP A 77 -3.04 3.28 23.40
CA ASP A 77 -2.20 2.47 24.29
C ASP A 77 -0.98 3.29 24.75
N GLY A 78 -1.00 3.68 26.02
CA GLY A 78 0.22 4.14 26.68
C GLY A 78 1.32 3.07 26.58
N PRO A 79 2.58 3.39 26.98
CA PRO A 79 3.77 2.55 26.73
C PRO A 79 3.75 1.12 27.31
N LEU A 80 2.62 0.67 27.87
CA LEU A 80 2.41 -0.61 28.52
C LEU A 80 1.11 -1.34 28.08
N GLY A 81 0.41 -0.90 27.02
CA GLY A 81 -0.71 -1.69 26.45
C GLY A 81 -1.94 -1.78 27.36
N GLY A 82 -2.28 -0.69 28.06
CA GLY A 82 -3.40 -0.64 28.99
C GLY A 82 -4.43 0.42 28.59
N PRO A 83 -5.74 0.15 28.74
CA PRO A 83 -6.77 1.09 28.34
C PRO A 83 -6.66 2.40 29.13
N ASN A 84 -6.66 3.53 28.40
CA ASN A 84 -6.79 4.86 28.98
C ASN A 84 -8.10 4.94 29.78
N LEU A 85 -8.00 4.86 31.12
CA LEU A 85 -9.10 5.28 31.98
C LEU A 85 -9.21 6.79 31.90
N LYS A 86 -10.38 7.24 31.44
CA LYS A 86 -10.82 8.64 31.38
C LYS A 86 -10.65 9.38 32.70
#